data_AF-A0A3D9QU00-F1
#
_entry.id   AF-A0A3D9QU00-F1
#
_cell.length_a   1.000
_cell.length_b   1.000
_cell.length_c   1.000
_cell.angle_alpha   90.00
_cell.angle_beta   90.00
_cell.angle_gamma   90.00
#
_symmetry.space_group_name_H-M   'P 1'
#
loop_
_entity.id
_entity.type
_entity.pdbx_description
1 polymer ?
#
loop_
_entity_poly.entity_id
_entity_poly.type
_entity_poly.pdbx_seq_one_letter_code
_entity_poly.pdbx_strand_id
1 'polypeptide(L)'
;MASELKLLNDEQMIQFITKGYVVLQNELPEDLHRSVMNQIDFAFQNEGNPGNNILPRVPDIQKFFDTPVSRGALTSVLGPDYYMHPHRHMHYNQPGNGKPGGGEWHKDGFWSSMRSHRPWWVMMFYYTQDITEDMGPTAIMPGSQYNEKFPNQSQVLPTGKAGTIALVHFDLWHKASLNTSNIDRYMLKFQFVRLSEPSSPSWNHTHAVPAFPSNAPDAHLNLWHDVWNWLRGESQPAESAESAESAESTEVANADVPTLIGALSSEDGIIRSQAADKLGLIGQAAEAAVPKLAELIRDSSEDAALNAVYAMGHIGGSGTSALLKELAEGSKLTAQRAAYGLQAAGIDAVPGLIHVLDQGEENSRALAAFVLGMIGSKASSAVPSLIVALNDASDWVRRNVVEALGMIMEPADETVPAIVQTLVEAVAKESATGTESVSTGSYVYNQEYITNKIAYTAALSLLRIGRHGDPELVIDGLEAGLQSRDRYTRAYAFEALTAIRTPRAVDVLIKHYRAARWCPDTHKESTF
;
A
#
# COMPACT_ATOMS: atom_id res chain seq x y z
N MET A 1 -2.18 -18.26 27.51
CA MET A 1 -2.81 -16.94 27.30
C MET A 1 -2.00 -16.23 26.24
N ALA A 2 -2.59 -15.87 25.11
CA ALA A 2 -1.88 -15.03 24.14
C ALA A 2 -1.58 -13.70 24.82
N SER A 3 -0.33 -13.26 24.81
CA SER A 3 0.04 -11.94 25.36
C SER A 3 -0.70 -10.85 24.59
N GLU A 4 -1.23 -9.87 25.32
CA GLU A 4 -1.91 -8.70 24.74
C GLU A 4 -1.02 -7.98 23.72
N LEU A 5 -1.60 -7.56 22.60
CA LEU A 5 -0.89 -6.85 21.54
C LEU A 5 -0.39 -5.50 22.04
N LYS A 6 0.80 -5.08 21.62
CA LYS A 6 1.31 -3.72 21.85
C LYS A 6 0.95 -2.84 20.65
N LEU A 7 -0.26 -2.30 20.66
CA LEU A 7 -0.78 -1.43 19.60
C LEU A 7 -0.11 -0.05 19.64
N LEU A 8 -0.04 0.61 18.48
CA LEU A 8 0.39 2.01 18.38
C LEU A 8 -0.62 2.94 19.07
N ASN A 9 -0.16 4.08 19.57
CA ASN A 9 -1.02 5.16 20.05
C ASN A 9 -1.31 6.20 18.94
N ASP A 10 -2.13 7.19 19.26
CA ASP A 10 -2.48 8.27 18.32
C ASP A 10 -1.24 9.05 17.84
N GLU A 11 -0.27 9.34 18.71
CA GLU A 11 0.95 10.07 18.33
C GLU A 11 1.80 9.29 17.33
N GLN A 12 1.93 7.97 17.52
CA GLN A 12 2.63 7.09 16.59
C GLN A 12 1.89 6.96 15.26
N MET A 13 0.55 6.94 15.28
CA MET A 13 -0.25 6.93 14.04
C MET A 13 -0.13 8.27 13.29
N ILE A 14 -0.15 9.40 14.00
CA ILE A 14 0.11 10.73 13.42
C ILE A 14 1.52 10.79 12.83
N GLN A 15 2.53 10.27 13.54
CA GLN A 15 3.90 10.17 13.01
C GLN A 15 3.93 9.30 11.74
N PHE A 16 3.26 8.14 11.74
CA PHE A 16 3.20 7.28 10.57
C PHE A 16 2.55 7.98 9.37
N ILE A 17 1.45 8.70 9.56
CA ILE A 17 0.73 9.41 8.48
C ILE A 17 1.54 10.59 7.94
N THR A 18 2.18 11.36 8.81
CA THR A 18 2.86 12.60 8.42
C THR A 18 4.31 12.38 8.00
N LYS A 19 4.98 11.39 8.57
CA LYS A 19 6.41 11.09 8.31
C LYS A 19 6.63 9.77 7.59
N GLY A 20 5.61 8.91 7.49
CA GLY A 20 5.68 7.66 6.75
C GLY A 20 6.41 6.53 7.47
N TYR A 21 6.75 6.67 8.76
CA TYR A 21 7.40 5.61 9.52
C TYR A 21 7.22 5.72 11.04
N VAL A 22 7.42 4.59 11.73
CA VAL A 22 7.60 4.49 13.18
C VAL A 22 8.76 3.54 13.46
N VAL A 23 9.61 3.88 14.45
CA VAL A 23 10.67 3.00 14.94
C VAL A 23 10.23 2.39 16.26
N LEU A 24 10.36 1.07 16.37
CA LEU A 24 9.92 0.26 17.50
C LEU A 24 11.06 -0.67 17.94
N GLN A 25 10.99 -1.15 19.18
CA GLN A 25 11.94 -2.11 19.71
C GLN A 25 11.20 -3.40 20.08
N ASN A 26 11.64 -4.51 19.49
CA ASN A 26 11.21 -5.84 19.87
C ASN A 26 12.17 -6.41 20.91
N GLU A 27 11.67 -6.80 22.08
CA GLU A 27 12.49 -7.37 23.15
C GLU A 27 12.43 -8.90 23.06
N LEU A 28 13.45 -9.48 22.42
CA LEU A 28 13.62 -10.92 22.29
C LEU A 28 14.94 -11.36 22.94
N PRO A 29 15.06 -12.64 23.34
CA PRO A 29 16.30 -13.14 23.92
C PRO A 29 17.49 -12.96 22.98
N GLU A 30 18.63 -12.51 23.53
CA GLU A 30 19.88 -12.32 22.76
C GLU A 30 20.30 -13.59 22.01
N ASP A 31 20.08 -14.77 22.59
CA ASP A 31 20.40 -16.05 21.96
C ASP A 31 19.58 -16.33 20.70
N LEU A 32 18.34 -15.82 20.61
CA LEU A 32 17.52 -15.95 19.41
C LEU A 32 18.08 -15.08 18.28
N HIS A 33 18.44 -13.84 18.59
CA HIS A 33 19.09 -12.94 17.62
C HIS A 33 20.39 -13.55 17.08
N ARG A 34 21.22 -14.10 17.98
CA ARG A 34 22.47 -14.79 17.62
C ARG A 34 22.22 -16.04 16.78
N SER A 35 21.23 -16.86 17.13
CA SER A 35 20.85 -18.05 16.36
C SER A 35 20.46 -17.69 14.92
N VAL A 36 19.59 -16.69 14.75
CA VAL A 36 19.15 -16.24 13.43
C VAL A 36 20.31 -15.66 12.62
N MET A 37 21.17 -14.86 13.23
CA MET A 37 22.38 -14.33 12.58
C MET A 37 23.29 -15.46 12.09
N ASN A 38 23.58 -16.46 12.94
CA ASN A 38 24.41 -17.59 12.54
C ASN A 38 23.81 -18.38 11.37
N GLN A 39 22.49 -18.57 11.35
CA GLN A 39 21.79 -19.24 10.25
C GLN A 39 21.82 -18.41 8.95
N ILE A 40 21.67 -17.08 9.07
CA ILE A 40 21.80 -16.14 7.95
C ILE A 40 23.22 -16.17 7.38
N ASP A 41 24.24 -16.03 8.24
CA ASP A 41 25.65 -16.08 7.85
C ASP A 41 25.97 -17.40 7.15
N PHE A 42 25.54 -18.52 7.72
CA PHE A 42 25.74 -19.83 7.12
C PHE A 42 25.10 -19.93 5.74
N ALA A 43 23.82 -19.54 5.60
CA ALA A 43 23.14 -19.58 4.31
C ALA A 43 23.83 -18.68 3.28
N PHE A 44 24.19 -17.45 3.67
CA PHE A 44 24.82 -16.49 2.77
C PHE A 44 26.20 -16.95 2.30
N GLN A 45 27.05 -17.44 3.20
CA GLN A 45 28.42 -17.85 2.87
C GLN A 45 28.46 -19.14 2.04
N ASN A 46 27.52 -20.07 2.24
CA ASN A 46 27.52 -21.38 1.57
C ASN A 46 26.64 -21.43 0.30
N GLU A 47 25.57 -20.63 0.25
CA GLU A 47 24.52 -20.71 -0.78
C GLU A 47 24.29 -19.36 -1.50
N GLY A 48 24.78 -18.25 -0.95
CA GLY A 48 24.47 -16.90 -1.40
C GLY A 48 23.17 -16.35 -0.81
N ASN A 49 22.68 -15.22 -1.31
CA ASN A 49 21.45 -14.59 -0.80
C ASN A 49 20.23 -15.46 -1.15
N PRO A 50 19.48 -15.97 -0.15
CA PRO A 50 18.33 -16.86 -0.41
C PRO A 50 17.10 -16.11 -0.97
N GLY A 51 17.12 -14.78 -1.01
CA GLY A 51 16.03 -13.95 -1.52
C GLY A 51 14.70 -14.26 -0.83
N ASN A 52 13.64 -14.51 -1.60
CA ASN A 52 12.32 -14.86 -1.07
C ASN A 52 12.30 -16.18 -0.26
N ASN A 53 13.36 -17.00 -0.32
CA ASN A 53 13.45 -18.24 0.46
C ASN A 53 14.06 -18.04 1.85
N ILE A 54 14.33 -16.80 2.28
CA ILE A 54 14.92 -16.54 3.60
C ILE A 54 14.09 -17.12 4.76
N LEU A 55 12.76 -17.02 4.72
CA LEU A 55 11.92 -17.55 5.80
C LEU A 55 11.95 -19.08 5.90
N PRO A 56 11.75 -19.87 4.83
CA PRO A 56 11.92 -21.33 4.93
C PRO A 56 13.37 -21.74 5.19
N ARG A 57 14.37 -20.93 4.80
CA ARG A 57 15.79 -21.20 5.03
C ARG A 57 16.24 -20.91 6.47
N VAL A 58 15.64 -19.91 7.11
CA VAL A 58 15.90 -19.45 8.47
C VAL A 58 14.57 -19.29 9.22
N PRO A 59 13.93 -20.43 9.60
CA PRO A 59 12.55 -20.43 10.11
C PRO A 59 12.37 -19.69 11.44
N ASP A 60 13.44 -19.55 12.23
CA ASP A 60 13.42 -18.78 13.48
C ASP A 60 13.05 -17.30 13.29
N ILE A 61 13.21 -16.74 12.08
CA ILE A 61 12.75 -15.39 11.74
C ILE A 61 11.25 -15.22 12.01
N GLN A 62 10.43 -16.27 11.87
CA GLN A 62 9.00 -16.19 12.14
C GLN A 62 8.70 -15.69 13.56
N LYS A 63 9.54 -16.08 14.53
CA LYS A 63 9.39 -15.67 15.94
C LYS A 63 9.49 -14.15 16.11
N PHE A 64 10.14 -13.43 15.21
CA PHE A 64 10.23 -11.97 15.22
C PHE A 64 8.90 -11.31 14.89
N PHE A 65 8.12 -11.92 14.00
CA PHE A 65 6.84 -11.39 13.55
C PHE A 65 5.68 -11.82 14.44
N ASP A 66 5.85 -12.89 15.23
CA ASP A 66 4.82 -13.38 16.14
C ASP A 66 4.73 -12.60 17.47
N THR A 67 5.64 -11.64 17.71
CA THR A 67 5.67 -10.88 18.97
C THR A 67 4.54 -9.85 19.07
N PRO A 68 4.12 -9.48 20.29
CA PRO A 68 3.12 -8.43 20.51
C PRO A 68 3.46 -7.07 19.88
N VAL A 69 4.76 -6.73 19.80
CA VAL A 69 5.22 -5.46 19.18
C VAL A 69 5.01 -5.52 17.68
N SER A 70 5.53 -6.55 17.01
CA SER A 70 5.42 -6.70 15.56
C SER A 70 3.96 -6.84 15.12
N ARG A 71 3.21 -7.74 15.76
CA ARG A 71 1.79 -7.94 15.46
C ARG A 71 0.96 -6.73 15.82
N GLY A 72 1.26 -6.06 16.93
CA GLY A 72 0.54 -4.88 17.37
C GLY A 72 0.71 -3.71 16.40
N ALA A 73 1.95 -3.43 15.99
CA ALA A 73 2.23 -2.38 15.01
C ALA A 73 1.61 -2.64 13.64
N LEU A 74 1.71 -3.87 13.13
CA LEU A 74 1.06 -4.27 11.87
C LEU A 74 -0.46 -4.16 11.98
N THR A 75 -1.06 -4.64 13.09
CA THR A 75 -2.50 -4.52 13.34
C THR A 75 -2.96 -3.06 13.40
N SER A 76 -2.16 -2.18 14.02
CA SER A 76 -2.49 -0.76 14.14
C SER A 76 -2.60 -0.04 12.79
N VAL A 77 -1.74 -0.39 11.83
CA VAL A 77 -1.75 0.26 10.49
C VAL A 77 -2.63 -0.49 9.49
N LEU A 78 -2.48 -1.82 9.41
CA LEU A 78 -3.14 -2.65 8.39
C LEU A 78 -4.47 -3.27 8.84
N GLY A 79 -4.85 -3.13 10.11
CA GLY A 79 -6.00 -3.85 10.67
C GLY A 79 -5.64 -5.29 11.06
N PRO A 80 -6.57 -6.04 11.69
CA PRO A 80 -6.30 -7.39 12.16
C PRO A 80 -6.16 -8.42 11.02
N ASP A 81 -6.78 -8.16 9.87
CA ASP A 81 -6.77 -9.01 8.68
C ASP A 81 -5.71 -8.51 7.69
N TYR A 82 -4.44 -8.79 7.99
CA TYR A 82 -3.32 -8.53 7.09
C TYR A 82 -2.59 -9.81 6.68
N TYR A 83 -1.87 -9.72 5.57
CA TYR A 83 -1.08 -10.79 5.00
C TYR A 83 0.40 -10.38 4.83
N MET A 84 1.33 -11.29 5.13
CA MET A 84 2.77 -11.13 4.86
C MET A 84 3.07 -11.52 3.42
N HIS A 85 3.35 -10.53 2.57
CA HIS A 85 3.61 -10.75 1.15
C HIS A 85 4.85 -11.66 0.92
N PRO A 86 4.87 -12.54 -0.11
CA PRO A 86 5.98 -13.47 -0.34
C PRO A 86 7.29 -12.78 -0.73
N HIS A 87 7.21 -11.53 -1.20
CA HIS A 87 8.40 -10.77 -1.52
C HIS A 87 9.08 -10.27 -0.24
N ARG A 88 10.32 -10.70 -0.07
CA ARG A 88 11.16 -10.37 1.08
C ARG A 88 12.61 -10.41 0.65
N HIS A 89 13.44 -9.63 1.33
CA HIS A 89 14.84 -9.53 0.97
C HIS A 89 15.72 -9.38 2.21
N MET A 90 16.82 -10.11 2.23
CA MET A 90 17.86 -9.95 3.23
C MET A 90 18.93 -9.01 2.65
N HIS A 91 19.04 -7.81 3.20
CA HIS A 91 20.03 -6.81 2.82
C HIS A 91 21.30 -6.98 3.64
N TYR A 92 22.35 -7.49 2.99
CA TYR A 92 23.70 -7.56 3.53
C TYR A 92 24.49 -6.29 3.19
N ASN A 93 25.16 -5.71 4.18
CA ASN A 93 26.00 -4.53 4.03
C ASN A 93 27.33 -4.69 4.77
N GLN A 94 28.40 -4.95 4.03
CA GLN A 94 29.74 -5.17 4.56
C GLN A 94 30.51 -3.85 4.83
N PRO A 95 31.40 -3.83 5.85
CA PRO A 95 32.32 -2.72 6.11
C PRO A 95 33.06 -2.24 4.86
N GLY A 96 33.14 -0.90 4.68
CA GLY A 96 33.95 -0.29 3.63
C GLY A 96 33.39 -0.45 2.21
N ASN A 97 32.17 -1.00 2.05
CA ASN A 97 31.52 -1.04 0.75
C ASN A 97 31.13 0.38 0.30
N GLY A 98 31.86 0.93 -0.66
CA GLY A 98 31.58 2.26 -1.23
C GLY A 98 30.30 2.33 -2.09
N LYS A 99 29.66 1.20 -2.39
CA LYS A 99 28.41 1.10 -3.15
C LYS A 99 27.51 0.00 -2.56
N PRO A 100 26.92 0.23 -1.36
CA PRO A 100 26.00 -0.73 -0.77
C PRO A 100 24.81 -0.97 -1.71
N GLY A 101 24.36 -2.23 -1.81
CA GLY A 101 23.29 -2.61 -2.75
C GLY A 101 22.02 -1.81 -2.50
N GLY A 102 21.43 -1.22 -3.55
CA GLY A 102 20.31 -0.28 -3.43
C GLY A 102 20.71 1.11 -2.92
N GLY A 103 21.96 1.54 -3.16
CA GLY A 103 22.52 2.81 -2.68
C GLY A 103 21.96 4.09 -3.32
N GLU A 104 21.03 3.97 -4.26
CA GLU A 104 20.26 5.09 -4.81
C GLU A 104 18.92 5.21 -4.07
N TRP A 105 18.44 6.44 -3.90
CA TRP A 105 17.09 6.68 -3.40
C TRP A 105 16.08 6.07 -4.34
N HIS A 106 15.17 5.27 -3.80
CA HIS A 106 14.09 4.65 -4.58
C HIS A 106 12.82 4.45 -3.74
N LYS A 107 11.72 4.21 -4.45
CA LYS A 107 10.53 3.53 -3.93
C LYS A 107 10.50 2.11 -4.48
N ASP A 108 10.03 1.15 -3.68
CA ASP A 108 9.86 -0.23 -4.14
C ASP A 108 8.82 -0.30 -5.28
N GLY A 109 8.95 -1.30 -6.16
CA GLY A 109 7.95 -1.59 -7.18
C GLY A 109 6.60 -1.95 -6.54
N PHE A 110 5.52 -1.33 -7.01
CA PHE A 110 4.19 -1.47 -6.42
C PHE A 110 3.41 -2.65 -7.03
N TRP A 111 2.87 -3.54 -6.21
CA TRP A 111 2.30 -4.82 -6.64
C TRP A 111 0.89 -4.74 -7.21
N SER A 112 0.19 -3.65 -6.94
CA SER A 112 -1.13 -3.33 -7.47
C SER A 112 -1.01 -2.40 -8.69
N SER A 113 -2.12 -2.11 -9.36
CA SER A 113 -2.18 -1.25 -10.53
C SER A 113 -1.88 0.24 -10.27
N MET A 114 -2.07 0.75 -9.05
CA MET A 114 -1.68 2.13 -8.73
C MET A 114 -1.40 2.37 -7.25
N ARG A 115 -0.38 3.18 -6.96
CA ARG A 115 0.00 3.56 -5.59
C ARG A 115 -1.16 4.29 -4.91
N SER A 116 -1.29 4.07 -3.60
CA SER A 116 -2.32 4.72 -2.78
C SER A 116 -1.68 5.43 -1.60
N HIS A 117 -2.20 6.62 -1.27
CA HIS A 117 -1.83 7.35 -0.06
C HIS A 117 -2.43 6.72 1.21
N ARG A 118 -3.50 5.92 1.07
CA ARG A 118 -4.05 5.12 2.15
C ARG A 118 -3.19 3.87 2.35
N PRO A 119 -2.79 3.51 3.58
CA PRO A 119 -1.80 2.47 3.84
C PRO A 119 -2.40 1.06 3.69
N TRP A 120 -2.63 0.64 2.45
CA TRP A 120 -2.91 -0.75 2.11
C TRP A 120 -1.68 -1.64 2.25
N TRP A 121 -0.49 -1.05 2.15
CA TRP A 121 0.79 -1.73 2.19
C TRP A 121 1.74 -1.04 3.16
N VAL A 122 2.53 -1.83 3.86
CA VAL A 122 3.67 -1.37 4.65
C VAL A 122 4.87 -2.28 4.42
N MET A 123 6.05 -1.75 4.69
CA MET A 123 7.26 -2.55 4.79
C MET A 123 7.79 -2.52 6.22
N MET A 124 8.43 -3.61 6.62
CA MET A 124 9.11 -3.71 7.89
C MET A 124 10.60 -3.96 7.63
N PHE A 125 11.45 -3.07 8.13
CA PHE A 125 12.90 -3.26 8.17
C PHE A 125 13.26 -3.73 9.57
N TYR A 126 13.70 -4.98 9.67
CA TYR A 126 14.05 -5.60 10.95
C TYR A 126 15.56 -5.76 11.07
N TYR A 127 16.13 -5.29 12.19
CA TYR A 127 17.54 -5.41 12.52
C TYR A 127 17.75 -6.49 13.58
N THR A 128 18.52 -7.51 13.24
CA THR A 128 18.81 -8.68 14.10
C THR A 128 19.97 -8.46 15.07
N GLN A 129 20.57 -7.27 15.05
CA GLN A 129 21.75 -6.88 15.81
C GLN A 129 21.58 -5.43 16.27
N ASP A 130 22.34 -5.03 17.30
CA ASP A 130 22.49 -3.62 17.65
C ASP A 130 22.90 -2.84 16.40
N ILE A 131 22.25 -1.69 16.18
CA ILE A 131 22.42 -0.91 14.96
C ILE A 131 22.70 0.55 15.31
N THR A 132 23.91 0.98 14.96
CA THR A 132 24.40 2.36 15.13
C THR A 132 24.48 3.07 13.77
N GLU A 133 24.62 4.39 13.77
CA GLU A 133 24.65 5.16 12.51
C GLU A 133 25.81 4.75 11.59
N ASP A 134 26.98 4.46 12.16
CA ASP A 134 28.19 4.06 11.41
C ASP A 134 28.08 2.67 10.78
N MET A 135 27.15 1.81 11.24
CA MET A 135 26.83 0.53 10.59
C MET A 135 25.96 0.71 9.33
N GLY A 136 25.50 1.94 9.07
CA GLY A 136 24.73 2.30 7.89
C GLY A 136 23.37 1.60 7.82
N PRO A 137 22.43 1.88 8.74
CA PRO A 137 21.05 1.42 8.61
C PRO A 137 20.43 1.96 7.30
N THR A 138 19.36 1.33 6.84
CA THR A 138 18.60 1.82 5.69
C THR A 138 18.14 3.25 5.97
N ALA A 139 18.62 4.19 5.17
CA ALA A 139 18.20 5.59 5.26
C ALA A 139 16.77 5.70 4.76
N ILE A 140 15.98 6.50 5.49
CA ILE A 140 14.60 6.83 5.16
C ILE A 140 14.48 8.34 5.00
N MET A 141 13.57 8.79 4.14
CA MET A 141 13.28 10.21 3.95
C MET A 141 11.87 10.51 4.49
N PRO A 142 11.75 11.05 5.71
CA PRO A 142 10.45 11.31 6.34
C PRO A 142 9.54 12.20 5.47
N GLY A 143 8.25 11.88 5.41
CA GLY A 143 7.22 12.68 4.71
C GLY A 143 7.16 12.45 3.19
N SER A 144 8.11 11.72 2.63
CA SER A 144 8.26 11.55 1.18
C SER A 144 7.30 10.54 0.52
N GLN A 145 6.45 9.87 1.32
CA GLN A 145 5.55 8.83 0.85
C GLN A 145 4.53 9.34 -0.19
N TYR A 146 4.15 10.61 -0.11
CA TYR A 146 3.16 11.23 -1.00
C TYR A 146 3.78 11.91 -2.24
N ASN A 147 5.11 12.11 -2.27
CA ASN A 147 5.76 12.73 -3.42
C ASN A 147 5.92 11.75 -4.59
N GLU A 148 5.65 12.21 -5.80
CA GLU A 148 5.84 11.42 -7.03
C GLU A 148 7.31 11.40 -7.42
N LYS A 149 7.97 12.56 -7.31
CA LYS A 149 9.41 12.71 -7.55
C LYS A 149 10.20 12.62 -6.26
N PHE A 150 11.51 12.43 -6.42
CA PHE A 150 12.44 12.47 -5.31
C PHE A 150 12.50 13.90 -4.74
N PRO A 151 12.05 14.14 -3.49
CA PRO A 151 11.90 15.49 -2.97
C PRO A 151 13.22 16.07 -2.42
N ASN A 152 14.28 15.24 -2.33
CA ASN A 152 15.61 15.63 -1.86
C ASN A 152 15.60 16.36 -0.50
N GLN A 153 14.92 15.77 0.48
CA GLN A 153 14.78 16.29 1.84
C GLN A 153 15.77 15.62 2.81
N SER A 154 15.74 16.03 4.08
CA SER A 154 16.54 15.43 5.15
C SER A 154 16.25 13.93 5.31
N GLN A 155 17.31 13.15 5.53
CA GLN A 155 17.20 11.71 5.83
C GLN A 155 17.27 11.44 7.33
N VAL A 156 16.78 10.26 7.74
CA VAL A 156 16.96 9.70 9.08
C VAL A 156 17.55 8.29 8.97
N LEU A 157 18.36 7.92 9.96
CA LEU A 157 18.97 6.61 10.13
C LEU A 157 18.35 5.92 11.36
N PRO A 158 17.46 4.94 11.20
CA PRO A 158 16.90 4.20 12.33
C PRO A 158 18.00 3.43 13.08
N THR A 159 18.24 3.78 14.34
CA THR A 159 19.23 3.14 15.22
C THR A 159 18.55 2.54 16.46
N GLY A 160 19.20 1.59 17.12
CA GLY A 160 18.65 0.92 18.30
C GLY A 160 19.34 -0.39 18.65
N LYS A 161 18.69 -1.20 19.50
CA LYS A 161 19.19 -2.51 19.93
C LYS A 161 18.78 -3.61 18.95
N ALA A 162 19.39 -4.79 19.06
CA ALA A 162 18.92 -5.98 18.36
C ALA A 162 17.40 -6.15 18.57
N GLY A 163 16.66 -6.36 17.48
CA GLY A 163 15.20 -6.33 17.49
C GLY A 163 14.57 -4.97 17.15
N THR A 164 15.37 -3.98 16.76
CA THR A 164 14.86 -2.70 16.21
C THR A 164 14.06 -2.96 14.94
N ILE A 165 12.88 -2.34 14.86
CA ILE A 165 11.96 -2.39 13.74
C ILE A 165 11.75 -0.97 13.23
N ALA A 166 11.97 -0.73 11.94
CA ALA A 166 11.38 0.43 11.27
C ALA A 166 10.17 -0.04 10.44
N LEU A 167 8.97 0.31 10.89
CA LEU A 167 7.74 0.13 10.12
C LEU A 167 7.57 1.35 9.23
N VAL A 168 7.53 1.16 7.91
CA VAL A 168 7.50 2.25 6.94
C VAL A 168 6.30 2.11 6.00
N HIS A 169 5.75 3.24 5.59
CA HIS A 169 4.81 3.31 4.48
C HIS A 169 5.47 2.75 3.23
N PHE A 170 4.73 1.98 2.42
CA PHE A 170 5.30 1.29 1.26
C PHE A 170 6.00 2.24 0.27
N ASP A 171 5.42 3.43 0.10
CA ASP A 171 5.91 4.46 -0.81
C ASP A 171 6.96 5.41 -0.22
N LEU A 172 7.49 5.14 0.98
CA LEU A 172 8.52 5.99 1.56
C LEU A 172 9.83 5.86 0.76
N TRP A 173 10.45 6.98 0.39
CA TRP A 173 11.77 6.94 -0.24
C TRP A 173 12.81 6.43 0.77
N HIS A 174 13.58 5.46 0.32
CA HIS A 174 14.62 4.84 1.13
C HIS A 174 15.83 4.44 0.28
N LYS A 175 16.96 4.20 0.94
CA LYS A 175 18.18 3.68 0.31
C LYS A 175 19.08 2.95 1.30
N ALA A 176 20.01 2.16 0.77
CA ALA A 176 21.11 1.68 1.58
C ALA A 176 22.08 2.83 1.95
N SER A 177 22.59 2.79 3.18
CA SER A 177 23.62 3.71 3.68
C SER A 177 24.99 3.03 3.75
N LEU A 178 26.05 3.83 3.75
CA LEU A 178 27.41 3.31 3.89
C LEU A 178 27.60 2.66 5.26
N ASN A 179 28.20 1.48 5.28
CA ASN A 179 28.70 0.87 6.51
C ASN A 179 30.18 1.26 6.68
N THR A 180 30.42 2.21 7.58
CA THR A 180 31.75 2.71 7.97
C THR A 180 32.27 2.06 9.25
N SER A 181 31.48 1.20 9.89
CA SER A 181 31.89 0.39 11.03
C SER A 181 32.84 -0.74 10.61
N ASN A 182 33.22 -1.60 11.56
CA ASN A 182 33.96 -2.84 11.33
C ASN A 182 33.10 -4.11 11.45
N ILE A 183 31.76 -3.99 11.43
CA ILE A 183 30.81 -5.09 11.64
C ILE A 183 29.93 -5.27 10.40
N ASP A 184 29.75 -6.51 9.95
CA ASP A 184 28.76 -6.87 8.92
C ASP A 184 27.33 -6.57 9.39
N ARG A 185 26.54 -5.90 8.54
CA ARG A 185 25.16 -5.51 8.88
C ARG A 185 24.16 -6.28 8.04
N TYR A 186 23.20 -6.91 8.71
CA TYR A 186 22.02 -7.50 8.09
C TYR A 186 20.76 -6.71 8.42
N MET A 187 19.90 -6.51 7.42
CA MET A 187 18.55 -5.99 7.60
C MET A 187 17.58 -6.87 6.81
N LEU A 188 16.51 -7.31 7.45
CA LEU A 188 15.46 -8.10 6.84
C LEU A 188 14.30 -7.20 6.41
N LYS A 189 14.04 -7.13 5.10
CA LYS A 189 12.91 -6.40 4.52
C LYS A 189 11.76 -7.37 4.25
N PHE A 190 10.62 -7.11 4.89
CA PHE A 190 9.36 -7.82 4.65
C PHE A 190 8.26 -6.83 4.26
N GLN A 191 7.30 -7.28 3.47
CA GLN A 191 6.18 -6.46 3.03
C GLN A 191 4.87 -7.08 3.53
N PHE A 192 3.90 -6.23 3.87
CA PHE A 192 2.62 -6.64 4.42
C PHE A 192 1.50 -5.86 3.74
N VAL A 193 0.36 -6.52 3.56
CA VAL A 193 -0.81 -5.96 2.88
C VAL A 193 -2.07 -6.15 3.73
N ARG A 194 -2.88 -5.11 3.83
CA ARG A 194 -4.24 -5.12 4.39
C ARG A 194 -5.19 -5.83 3.43
N LEU A 195 -6.11 -6.66 3.94
CA LEU A 195 -7.07 -7.40 3.10
C LEU A 195 -8.44 -6.74 3.00
N SER A 196 -8.82 -5.90 3.96
CA SER A 196 -10.11 -5.19 3.96
C SER A 196 -9.94 -3.73 4.37
N GLU A 197 -10.83 -2.86 3.89
CA GLU A 197 -10.87 -1.48 4.37
C GLU A 197 -11.15 -1.43 5.89
N PRO A 198 -10.66 -0.40 6.60
CA PRO A 198 -10.96 -0.21 8.02
C PRO A 198 -12.44 0.07 8.24
N SER A 199 -13.04 -0.59 9.23
CA SER A 199 -14.40 -0.31 9.73
C SER A 199 -14.41 0.41 11.08
N SER A 200 -13.26 0.42 11.76
CA SER A 200 -13.03 1.06 13.06
C SER A 200 -11.52 1.21 13.28
N PRO A 201 -11.06 2.07 14.19
CA PRO A 201 -9.65 2.13 14.57
C PRO A 201 -9.13 0.76 15.06
N SER A 202 -7.95 0.36 14.61
CA SER A 202 -7.27 -0.89 15.01
C SER A 202 -6.02 -0.65 15.87
N TRP A 203 -5.88 0.56 16.41
CA TRP A 203 -4.81 1.00 17.30
C TRP A 203 -5.39 1.53 18.63
N ASN A 204 -4.53 1.93 19.57
CA ASN A 204 -4.96 2.56 20.83
C ASN A 204 -5.41 4.02 20.57
N HIS A 205 -6.64 4.15 20.07
CA HIS A 205 -7.24 5.43 19.70
C HIS A 205 -7.90 6.12 20.89
N THR A 206 -7.57 7.38 21.12
CA THR A 206 -8.09 8.18 22.24
C THR A 206 -8.59 9.57 21.82
N HIS A 207 -8.03 10.17 20.77
CA HIS A 207 -8.34 11.53 20.33
C HIS A 207 -9.20 11.51 19.06
N ALA A 208 -10.39 12.11 19.12
CA ALA A 208 -11.26 12.21 17.95
C ALA A 208 -10.70 13.14 16.85
N VAL A 209 -9.84 14.10 17.19
CA VAL A 209 -9.24 15.03 16.21
C VAL A 209 -7.71 14.90 16.30
N PRO A 210 -7.02 14.57 15.19
CA PRO A 210 -5.58 14.47 15.19
C PRO A 210 -4.93 15.85 15.27
N ALA A 211 -3.89 16.00 16.10
CA ALA A 211 -3.08 17.22 16.17
C ALA A 211 -1.95 17.18 15.14
N PHE A 212 -2.27 17.45 13.88
CA PHE A 212 -1.29 17.47 12.80
C PHE A 212 -0.37 18.72 12.86
N PRO A 213 0.89 18.62 12.42
CA PRO A 213 1.77 19.78 12.31
C PRO A 213 1.32 20.67 11.15
N SER A 214 0.60 21.75 11.43
CA SER A 214 -0.02 22.64 10.43
C SER A 214 0.87 23.76 9.87
N ASN A 215 2.01 24.04 10.51
CA ASN A 215 2.92 25.13 10.11
C ASN A 215 4.12 24.67 9.28
N ALA A 216 4.09 23.45 8.74
CA ALA A 216 5.18 22.90 7.95
C ALA A 216 5.03 23.24 6.46
N PRO A 217 6.10 23.57 5.72
CA PRO A 217 6.03 23.81 4.27
C PRO A 217 5.51 22.62 3.46
N ASP A 218 5.73 21.40 3.97
CA ASP A 218 5.33 20.10 3.44
C ASP A 218 4.00 19.60 4.03
N ALA A 219 3.17 20.50 4.57
CA ALA A 219 1.88 20.12 5.13
C ALA A 219 0.86 19.71 4.06
N HIS A 220 0.17 18.59 4.31
CA HIS A 220 -0.91 18.05 3.48
C HIS A 220 -2.13 17.76 4.36
N LEU A 221 -2.70 18.79 4.99
CA LEU A 221 -3.73 18.65 6.03
C LEU A 221 -4.95 17.89 5.54
N ASN A 222 -5.48 18.21 4.35
CA ASN A 222 -6.64 17.50 3.80
C ASN A 222 -6.33 16.03 3.55
N LEU A 223 -5.16 15.72 2.99
CA LEU A 223 -4.71 14.34 2.76
C LEU A 223 -4.55 13.59 4.07
N TRP A 224 -3.89 14.19 5.07
CA TRP A 224 -3.67 13.55 6.37
C TRP A 224 -4.99 13.28 7.11
N HIS A 225 -5.95 14.21 7.03
CA HIS A 225 -7.30 13.98 7.53
C HIS A 225 -8.03 12.89 6.75
N ASP A 226 -7.93 12.83 5.43
CA ASP A 226 -8.51 11.72 4.64
C ASP A 226 -7.96 10.36 5.10
N VAL A 227 -6.64 10.23 5.24
CA VAL A 227 -6.00 8.98 5.67
C VAL A 227 -6.39 8.63 7.11
N TRP A 228 -6.40 9.60 8.03
CA TRP A 228 -6.82 9.40 9.42
C TRP A 228 -8.27 8.93 9.52
N ASN A 229 -9.20 9.64 8.87
CA ASN A 229 -10.62 9.33 8.90
C ASN A 229 -10.90 7.96 8.24
N TRP A 230 -10.23 7.65 7.14
CA TRP A 230 -10.31 6.34 6.51
C TRP A 230 -9.82 5.23 7.46
N LEU A 231 -8.69 5.41 8.14
CA LEU A 231 -8.17 4.45 9.13
C LEU A 231 -9.13 4.23 10.31
N ARG A 232 -9.96 5.21 10.66
CA ARG A 232 -11.02 5.08 11.66
C ARG A 232 -12.28 4.38 11.15
N GLY A 233 -12.36 4.09 9.85
CA GLY A 233 -13.58 3.57 9.22
C GLY A 233 -14.73 4.58 9.17
N GLU A 234 -14.43 5.87 9.30
CA GLU A 234 -15.46 6.90 9.23
C GLU A 234 -15.98 7.07 7.80
N SER A 235 -17.28 7.27 7.70
CA SER A 235 -17.90 7.76 6.48
C SER A 235 -17.79 9.28 6.44
N GLN A 236 -17.19 9.83 5.39
CA GLN A 236 -17.09 11.29 5.11
C GLN A 236 -18.44 12.03 5.34
N PRO A 237 -18.42 13.36 5.57
CA PRO A 237 -19.13 14.01 6.66
C PRO A 237 -20.48 14.58 6.23
N ALA A 238 -21.56 13.85 6.47
CA ALA A 238 -22.90 14.47 6.55
C ALA A 238 -23.34 14.70 8.01
N GLU A 239 -22.69 14.06 8.99
CA GLU A 239 -23.15 14.08 10.39
C GLU A 239 -22.08 14.54 11.41
N SER A 240 -20.81 14.67 11.02
CA SER A 240 -19.73 15.10 11.95
C SER A 240 -19.52 16.61 12.04
N ALA A 241 -20.30 17.40 11.30
CA ALA A 241 -20.26 18.87 11.39
C ALA A 241 -20.67 19.39 12.78
N GLU A 242 -21.34 18.56 13.60
CA GLU A 242 -21.75 18.94 14.97
C GLU A 242 -20.71 18.59 16.05
N SER A 243 -19.59 17.92 15.74
CA SER A 243 -18.63 17.48 16.76
C SER A 243 -17.17 17.91 16.58
N ALA A 244 -16.87 18.79 15.60
CA ALA A 244 -15.52 19.32 15.37
C ALA A 244 -15.38 20.80 15.78
N GLU A 245 -15.96 21.20 16.91
CA GLU A 245 -15.57 22.45 17.58
C GLU A 245 -14.24 22.25 18.33
N SER A 246 -13.12 22.33 17.60
CA SER A 246 -11.77 22.44 18.19
C SER A 246 -11.17 23.81 17.87
N ALA A 247 -10.21 24.27 18.67
CA ALA A 247 -9.56 25.58 18.55
C ALA A 247 -8.86 25.86 17.19
N GLU A 248 -8.69 24.84 16.35
CA GLU A 248 -8.18 24.99 14.97
C GLU A 248 -9.26 25.53 14.01
N SER A 249 -10.55 25.31 14.34
CA SER A 249 -11.69 25.86 13.60
C SER A 249 -11.76 27.38 13.66
N THR A 250 -11.24 28.01 14.73
CA THR A 250 -11.30 29.47 14.90
C THR A 250 -10.32 30.27 14.02
N GLU A 251 -9.20 29.68 13.57
CA GLU A 251 -8.32 30.34 12.59
C GLU A 251 -8.76 30.08 11.14
N VAL A 252 -9.26 28.87 10.84
CA VAL A 252 -9.76 28.51 9.50
C VAL A 252 -11.10 29.21 9.20
N ALA A 253 -12.00 29.34 10.18
CA ALA A 253 -13.29 30.01 10.01
C ALA A 253 -13.18 31.55 9.79
N ASN A 254 -12.01 32.15 10.04
CA ASN A 254 -11.76 33.57 9.80
C ASN A 254 -10.94 33.85 8.52
N ALA A 255 -10.59 32.80 7.75
CA ALA A 255 -9.83 32.99 6.52
C ALA A 255 -10.74 33.46 5.38
N ASP A 256 -10.47 34.65 4.84
CA ASP A 256 -11.19 35.23 3.72
C ASP A 256 -10.94 34.42 2.43
N VAL A 257 -11.96 33.71 1.94
CA VAL A 257 -11.91 32.87 0.73
C VAL A 257 -11.35 33.63 -0.49
N PRO A 258 -11.79 34.86 -0.81
CA PRO A 258 -11.16 35.72 -1.82
C PRO A 258 -9.65 35.89 -1.66
N THR A 259 -9.17 36.15 -0.44
CA THR A 259 -7.73 36.28 -0.16
C THR A 259 -7.00 34.97 -0.43
N LEU A 260 -7.56 33.82 -0.03
CA LEU A 260 -6.97 32.50 -0.31
C LEU A 260 -6.94 32.19 -1.81
N ILE A 261 -8.01 32.52 -2.55
CA ILE A 261 -8.03 32.39 -4.02
C ILE A 261 -6.93 33.24 -4.66
N GLY A 262 -6.69 34.46 -4.16
CA GLY A 262 -5.56 35.29 -4.57
C GLY A 262 -4.21 34.61 -4.32
N ALA A 263 -4.04 34.01 -3.14
CA ALA A 263 -2.81 33.31 -2.74
C ALA A 263 -2.49 32.07 -3.58
N LEU A 264 -3.49 31.42 -4.21
CA LEU A 264 -3.27 30.35 -5.20
C LEU A 264 -2.48 30.81 -6.42
N SER A 265 -2.33 32.11 -6.66
CA SER A 265 -1.52 32.68 -7.75
C SER A 265 -0.14 33.17 -7.30
N SER A 266 0.26 32.91 -6.06
CA SER A 266 1.58 33.30 -5.54
C SER A 266 2.72 32.68 -6.37
N GLU A 267 3.84 33.38 -6.51
CA GLU A 267 5.07 32.81 -7.10
C GLU A 267 5.66 31.72 -6.19
N ASP A 268 5.44 31.81 -4.88
CA ASP A 268 5.89 30.83 -3.89
C ASP A 268 4.96 29.61 -3.84
N GLY A 269 5.50 28.44 -4.16
CA GLY A 269 4.78 27.16 -4.15
C GLY A 269 4.29 26.73 -2.77
N ILE A 270 4.96 27.16 -1.69
CA ILE A 270 4.51 26.89 -0.31
C ILE A 270 3.22 27.67 -0.03
N ILE A 271 3.17 28.94 -0.43
CA ILE A 271 1.97 29.77 -0.26
C ILE A 271 0.81 29.20 -1.06
N ARG A 272 1.04 28.77 -2.31
CA ARG A 272 0.00 28.11 -3.13
C ARG A 272 -0.51 26.84 -2.46
N SER A 273 0.39 26.01 -1.95
CA SER A 273 0.07 24.76 -1.27
C SER A 273 -0.77 24.98 -0.01
N GLN A 274 -0.38 25.93 0.85
CA GLN A 274 -1.10 26.28 2.07
C GLN A 274 -2.47 26.89 1.79
N ALA A 275 -2.58 27.72 0.75
CA ALA A 275 -3.86 28.30 0.35
C ALA A 275 -4.83 27.21 -0.15
N ALA A 276 -4.36 26.27 -0.97
CA ALA A 276 -5.16 25.14 -1.43
C ALA A 276 -5.67 24.30 -0.25
N ASP A 277 -4.79 23.99 0.70
CA ASP A 277 -5.15 23.20 1.88
C ASP A 277 -6.23 23.88 2.74
N LYS A 278 -6.05 25.18 3.04
CA LYS A 278 -7.05 25.95 3.79
C LYS A 278 -8.40 26.00 3.09
N LEU A 279 -8.43 26.14 1.76
CA LEU A 279 -9.66 26.12 0.98
C LEU A 279 -10.36 24.75 1.06
N GLY A 280 -9.60 23.64 1.05
CA GLY A 280 -10.14 22.30 1.26
C GLY A 280 -10.79 22.13 2.64
N LEU A 281 -10.14 22.65 3.69
CA LEU A 281 -10.65 22.61 5.07
C LEU A 281 -11.91 23.48 5.27
N ILE A 282 -12.08 24.55 4.47
CA ILE A 282 -13.32 25.34 4.41
C ILE A 282 -14.47 24.55 3.76
N GLY A 283 -14.15 23.61 2.87
CA GLY A 283 -15.12 22.74 2.20
C GLY A 283 -16.03 23.50 1.23
N GLN A 284 -17.32 23.17 1.22
CA GLN A 284 -18.29 23.70 0.23
C GLN A 284 -18.33 25.23 0.14
N ALA A 285 -18.09 25.96 1.25
CA ALA A 285 -18.06 27.42 1.24
C ALA A 285 -16.93 28.02 0.38
N ALA A 286 -15.92 27.21 0.02
CA ALA A 286 -14.83 27.58 -0.88
C ALA A 286 -15.09 27.17 -2.34
N GLU A 287 -16.33 26.84 -2.73
CA GLU A 287 -16.69 26.45 -4.11
C GLU A 287 -16.17 27.42 -5.19
N ALA A 288 -16.14 28.72 -4.90
CA ALA A 288 -15.60 29.74 -5.82
C ALA A 288 -14.12 29.53 -6.18
N ALA A 289 -13.36 28.76 -5.39
CA ALA A 289 -11.95 28.46 -5.65
C ALA A 289 -11.74 27.30 -6.64
N VAL A 290 -12.75 26.47 -6.93
CA VAL A 290 -12.62 25.26 -7.74
C VAL A 290 -11.93 25.51 -9.10
N PRO A 291 -12.28 26.56 -9.89
CA PRO A 291 -11.61 26.81 -11.16
C PRO A 291 -10.10 27.03 -10.98
N LYS A 292 -9.70 27.76 -9.93
CA LYS A 292 -8.29 28.03 -9.67
C LYS A 292 -7.56 26.80 -9.15
N LEU A 293 -8.19 26.01 -8.28
CA LEU A 293 -7.64 24.73 -7.81
C LEU A 293 -7.44 23.74 -8.97
N ALA A 294 -8.35 23.72 -9.95
CA ALA A 294 -8.22 22.88 -11.15
C ALA A 294 -7.00 23.26 -12.01
N GLU A 295 -6.63 24.55 -12.06
CA GLU A 295 -5.38 24.99 -12.71
C GLU A 295 -4.15 24.44 -11.97
N LEU A 296 -4.18 24.42 -10.63
CA LEU A 296 -3.06 23.97 -9.78
C LEU A 296 -2.75 22.48 -9.89
N ILE A 297 -3.65 21.63 -10.41
CA ILE A 297 -3.33 20.21 -10.65
C ILE A 297 -2.08 20.05 -11.52
N ARG A 298 -1.83 21.02 -12.41
CA ARG A 298 -0.69 21.08 -13.33
C ARG A 298 0.52 21.84 -12.77
N ASP A 299 0.48 22.24 -11.49
CA ASP A 299 1.54 23.01 -10.86
C ASP A 299 2.87 22.22 -10.82
N SER A 300 3.98 22.96 -10.91
CA SER A 300 5.33 22.40 -10.83
C SER A 300 5.70 21.98 -9.40
N SER A 301 5.12 22.63 -8.40
CA SER A 301 5.14 22.19 -7.00
C SER A 301 4.20 21.00 -6.84
N GLU A 302 4.76 19.83 -6.54
CA GLU A 302 3.96 18.62 -6.30
C GLU A 302 3.04 18.78 -5.10
N ASP A 303 3.51 19.47 -4.04
CA ASP A 303 2.72 19.70 -2.84
C ASP A 303 1.50 20.58 -3.12
N ALA A 304 1.67 21.65 -3.92
CA ALA A 304 0.57 22.51 -4.31
C ALA A 304 -0.44 21.79 -5.20
N ALA A 305 0.03 20.97 -6.14
CA ALA A 305 -0.85 20.18 -7.01
C ALA A 305 -1.62 19.11 -6.21
N LEU A 306 -0.95 18.47 -5.25
CA LEU A 306 -1.55 17.45 -4.39
C LEU A 306 -2.61 18.06 -3.45
N ASN A 307 -2.29 19.16 -2.78
CA ASN A 307 -3.24 19.85 -1.90
C ASN A 307 -4.44 20.38 -2.69
N ALA A 308 -4.25 20.83 -3.94
CA ALA A 308 -5.35 21.26 -4.79
C ALA A 308 -6.34 20.13 -5.11
N VAL A 309 -5.87 18.91 -5.44
CA VAL A 309 -6.77 17.79 -5.75
C VAL A 309 -7.53 17.28 -4.53
N TYR A 310 -6.89 17.23 -3.36
CA TYR A 310 -7.56 16.88 -2.11
C TYR A 310 -8.58 17.96 -1.72
N ALA A 311 -8.22 19.25 -1.85
CA ALA A 311 -9.15 20.35 -1.60
C ALA A 311 -10.40 20.25 -2.49
N MET A 312 -10.25 19.99 -3.80
CA MET A 312 -11.40 19.77 -4.68
C MET A 312 -12.24 18.56 -4.26
N GLY A 313 -11.63 17.49 -3.75
CA GLY A 313 -12.37 16.35 -3.21
C GLY A 313 -13.26 16.72 -2.01
N HIS A 314 -12.78 17.60 -1.13
CA HIS A 314 -13.51 18.04 0.07
C HIS A 314 -14.47 19.21 -0.14
N ILE A 315 -14.33 20.00 -1.22
CA ILE A 315 -15.28 21.06 -1.57
C ILE A 315 -16.65 20.49 -2.00
N GLY A 316 -16.69 19.25 -2.49
CA GLY A 316 -17.94 18.54 -2.83
C GLY A 316 -18.24 18.52 -4.34
N GLY A 317 -19.51 18.66 -4.72
CA GLY A 317 -19.99 18.34 -6.07
C GLY A 317 -19.28 19.06 -7.23
N SER A 318 -18.99 20.35 -7.10
CA SER A 318 -18.28 21.12 -8.13
C SER A 318 -16.81 20.70 -8.26
N GLY A 319 -16.12 20.47 -7.14
CA GLY A 319 -14.76 19.94 -7.12
C GLY A 319 -14.69 18.51 -7.67
N THR A 320 -15.63 17.64 -7.30
CA THR A 320 -15.79 16.28 -7.85
C THR A 320 -15.96 16.30 -9.36
N SER A 321 -16.80 17.20 -9.88
CA SER A 321 -17.02 17.36 -11.33
C SER A 321 -15.75 17.81 -12.05
N ALA A 322 -14.99 18.75 -11.48
CA ALA A 322 -13.72 19.19 -12.03
C ALA A 322 -12.67 18.05 -12.06
N LEU A 323 -12.60 17.25 -11.00
CA LEU A 323 -11.71 16.10 -10.93
C LEU A 323 -12.09 15.00 -11.93
N LEU A 324 -13.38 14.69 -12.11
CA LEU A 324 -13.86 13.72 -13.11
C LEU A 324 -13.48 14.14 -14.53
N LYS A 325 -13.57 15.44 -14.84
CA LYS A 325 -13.11 15.98 -16.12
C LYS A 325 -11.62 15.75 -16.33
N GLU A 326 -10.81 16.04 -15.31
CA GLU A 326 -9.35 15.87 -15.36
C GLU A 326 -8.92 14.39 -15.43
N LEU A 327 -9.70 13.48 -14.85
CA LEU A 327 -9.54 12.03 -15.00
C LEU A 327 -9.78 11.59 -16.45
N ALA A 328 -10.83 12.13 -17.10
CA ALA A 328 -11.26 11.73 -18.43
C ALA A 328 -10.40 12.34 -19.56
N GLU A 329 -10.03 13.62 -19.42
CA GLU A 329 -9.44 14.43 -20.49
C GLU A 329 -7.98 14.85 -20.22
N GLY A 330 -7.51 14.64 -18.98
CA GLY A 330 -6.19 15.08 -18.55
C GLY A 330 -5.04 14.29 -19.16
N SER A 331 -3.84 14.87 -19.06
CA SER A 331 -2.60 14.11 -19.24
C SER A 331 -2.52 12.95 -18.25
N LYS A 332 -1.65 11.96 -18.50
CA LYS A 332 -1.44 10.82 -17.59
C LYS A 332 -1.18 11.26 -16.13
N LEU A 333 -0.36 12.30 -15.94
CA LEU A 333 -0.02 12.82 -14.62
C LEU A 333 -1.22 13.51 -13.95
N THR A 334 -1.91 14.37 -14.68
CA THR A 334 -3.07 15.11 -14.14
C THR A 334 -4.25 14.19 -13.85
N ALA A 335 -4.48 13.18 -14.69
CA ALA A 335 -5.49 12.15 -14.45
C ALA A 335 -5.16 11.29 -13.22
N GLN A 336 -3.89 10.94 -13.02
CA GLN A 336 -3.43 10.24 -11.80
C GLN A 336 -3.65 11.09 -10.55
N ARG A 337 -3.33 12.38 -10.58
CA ARG A 337 -3.58 13.30 -9.46
C ARG A 337 -5.07 13.46 -9.18
N ALA A 338 -5.88 13.59 -10.24
CA ALA A 338 -7.34 13.66 -10.13
C ALA A 338 -7.91 12.40 -9.46
N ALA A 339 -7.36 11.22 -9.75
CA ALA A 339 -7.74 9.98 -9.10
C ALA A 339 -7.52 10.00 -7.57
N TYR A 340 -6.52 10.71 -7.04
CA TYR A 340 -6.37 10.89 -5.58
C TYR A 340 -7.48 11.75 -4.99
N GLY A 341 -7.81 12.87 -5.63
CA GLY A 341 -8.92 13.73 -5.19
C GLY A 341 -10.28 13.02 -5.23
N LEU A 342 -10.52 12.19 -6.26
CA LEU A 342 -11.77 11.42 -6.38
C LEU A 342 -11.92 10.33 -5.31
N GLN A 343 -10.81 9.80 -4.77
CA GLN A 343 -10.87 8.91 -3.60
C GLN A 343 -11.35 9.64 -2.35
N ALA A 344 -10.95 10.90 -2.17
CA ALA A 344 -11.40 11.75 -1.07
C ALA A 344 -12.87 12.18 -1.25
N ALA A 345 -13.29 12.44 -2.50
CA ALA A 345 -14.70 12.72 -2.83
C ALA A 345 -15.65 11.54 -2.51
N GLY A 346 -15.14 10.31 -2.56
CA GLY A 346 -15.87 9.13 -2.10
C GLY A 346 -17.08 8.79 -2.97
N ILE A 347 -18.23 8.54 -2.35
CA ILE A 347 -19.43 8.01 -3.02
C ILE A 347 -19.96 8.95 -4.12
N ASP A 348 -19.78 10.27 -3.96
CA ASP A 348 -20.25 11.26 -4.92
C ASP A 348 -19.55 11.15 -6.29
N ALA A 349 -18.35 10.55 -6.32
CA ALA A 349 -17.61 10.31 -7.56
C ALA A 349 -18.12 9.07 -8.32
N VAL A 350 -18.81 8.12 -7.66
CA VAL A 350 -19.13 6.79 -8.22
C VAL A 350 -19.89 6.86 -9.55
N PRO A 351 -20.96 7.66 -9.71
CA PRO A 351 -21.69 7.73 -10.98
C PRO A 351 -20.81 8.21 -12.15
N GLY A 352 -19.95 9.20 -11.90
CA GLY A 352 -19.02 9.73 -12.90
C GLY A 352 -17.91 8.73 -13.23
N LEU A 353 -17.40 8.01 -12.23
CA LEU A 353 -16.40 6.95 -12.43
C LEU A 353 -16.95 5.78 -13.25
N ILE A 354 -18.21 5.39 -13.05
CA ILE A 354 -18.87 4.38 -13.90
C ILE A 354 -18.91 4.84 -15.36
N HIS A 355 -19.22 6.12 -15.61
CA HIS A 355 -19.22 6.67 -16.96
C HIS A 355 -17.82 6.67 -17.60
N VAL A 356 -16.79 7.08 -16.84
CA VAL A 356 -15.39 7.05 -17.32
C VAL A 356 -14.91 5.63 -17.56
N LEU A 357 -15.31 4.65 -16.73
CA LEU A 357 -15.00 3.24 -16.92
C LEU A 357 -15.58 2.69 -18.24
N ASP A 358 -16.73 3.19 -18.67
CA ASP A 358 -17.41 2.70 -19.89
C ASP A 358 -16.91 3.39 -21.16
N GLN A 359 -16.73 4.71 -21.12
CA GLN A 359 -16.50 5.54 -22.31
C GLN A 359 -15.10 6.19 -22.39
N GLY A 360 -14.28 6.05 -21.33
CA GLY A 360 -12.96 6.68 -21.27
C GLY A 360 -11.91 6.02 -22.18
N GLU A 361 -10.82 6.73 -22.40
CA GLU A 361 -9.59 6.15 -22.98
C GLU A 361 -8.96 5.12 -22.03
N GLU A 362 -8.11 4.22 -22.54
CA GLU A 362 -7.56 3.08 -21.79
C GLU A 362 -7.03 3.47 -20.39
N ASN A 363 -6.23 4.55 -20.31
CA ASN A 363 -5.68 5.02 -19.05
C ASN A 363 -6.79 5.50 -18.09
N SER A 364 -7.77 6.26 -18.58
CA SER A 364 -8.86 6.78 -17.77
C SER A 364 -9.79 5.67 -17.27
N ARG A 365 -10.07 4.64 -18.10
CA ARG A 365 -10.85 3.46 -17.66
C ARG A 365 -10.14 2.71 -16.54
N ALA A 366 -8.83 2.50 -16.68
CA ALA A 366 -8.03 1.83 -15.66
C ALA A 366 -8.00 2.63 -14.35
N LEU A 367 -7.81 3.96 -14.42
CA LEU A 367 -7.86 4.82 -13.24
C LEU A 367 -9.25 4.84 -12.60
N ALA A 368 -10.32 4.85 -13.40
CA ALA A 368 -11.69 4.80 -12.89
C ALA A 368 -11.96 3.51 -12.11
N ALA A 369 -11.57 2.36 -12.65
CA ALA A 369 -11.64 1.09 -11.93
C ALA A 369 -10.84 1.12 -10.62
N PHE A 370 -9.61 1.64 -10.64
CA PHE A 370 -8.81 1.80 -9.43
C PHE A 370 -9.52 2.66 -8.37
N VAL A 371 -10.01 3.84 -8.73
CA VAL A 371 -10.69 4.73 -7.78
C VAL A 371 -11.94 4.08 -7.21
N LEU A 372 -12.73 3.37 -8.02
CA LEU A 372 -13.88 2.60 -7.54
C LEU A 372 -13.47 1.56 -6.49
N GLY A 373 -12.37 0.82 -6.72
CA GLY A 373 -11.80 -0.10 -5.73
C GLY A 373 -11.37 0.59 -4.44
N MET A 374 -10.75 1.77 -4.54
CA MET A 374 -10.27 2.56 -3.40
C MET A 374 -11.39 3.25 -2.60
N ILE A 375 -12.54 3.51 -3.22
CA ILE A 375 -13.77 3.94 -2.54
C ILE A 375 -14.37 2.80 -1.71
N GLY A 376 -14.07 1.55 -2.06
CA GLY A 376 -14.44 0.36 -1.29
C GLY A 376 -15.93 0.02 -1.41
N SER A 377 -16.52 -0.48 -0.33
CA SER A 377 -17.91 -0.97 -0.30
C SER A 377 -18.96 0.04 -0.78
N LYS A 378 -18.66 1.34 -0.66
CA LYS A 378 -19.52 2.44 -1.14
C LYS A 378 -19.66 2.50 -2.66
N ALA A 379 -18.75 1.88 -3.39
CA ALA A 379 -18.79 1.76 -4.85
C ALA A 379 -19.50 0.46 -5.32
N SER A 380 -20.23 -0.24 -4.45
CA SER A 380 -20.99 -1.47 -4.80
C SER A 380 -21.91 -1.32 -6.00
N SER A 381 -22.48 -0.13 -6.23
CA SER A 381 -23.30 0.15 -7.42
C SER A 381 -22.53 0.09 -8.75
N ALA A 382 -21.19 0.11 -8.71
CA ALA A 382 -20.33 -0.04 -9.88
C ALA A 382 -20.01 -1.49 -10.23
N VAL A 383 -20.33 -2.47 -9.36
CA VAL A 383 -19.99 -3.88 -9.57
C VAL A 383 -20.51 -4.43 -10.91
N PRO A 384 -21.75 -4.18 -11.36
CA PRO A 384 -22.20 -4.65 -12.66
C PRO A 384 -21.33 -4.13 -13.83
N SER A 385 -20.96 -2.85 -13.81
CA SER A 385 -20.10 -2.25 -14.83
C SER A 385 -18.66 -2.77 -14.77
N LEU A 386 -18.14 -3.03 -13.56
CA LEU A 386 -16.84 -3.66 -13.38
C LEU A 386 -16.85 -5.10 -13.91
N ILE A 387 -17.90 -5.89 -13.65
CA ILE A 387 -18.02 -7.26 -14.20
C ILE A 387 -18.01 -7.23 -15.74
N VAL A 388 -18.69 -6.28 -16.38
CA VAL A 388 -18.61 -6.10 -17.84
C VAL A 388 -17.17 -5.78 -18.28
N ALA A 389 -16.49 -4.88 -17.56
CA ALA A 389 -15.12 -4.46 -17.85
C ALA A 389 -14.05 -5.55 -17.59
N LEU A 390 -14.41 -6.71 -17.02
CA LEU A 390 -13.53 -7.89 -17.00
C LEU A 390 -13.23 -8.40 -18.42
N ASN A 391 -14.00 -7.99 -19.43
CA ASN A 391 -13.78 -8.32 -20.83
C ASN A 391 -13.13 -7.16 -21.62
N ASP A 392 -12.60 -6.12 -20.96
CA ASP A 392 -11.93 -5.02 -21.63
C ASP A 392 -10.75 -5.52 -22.48
N ALA A 393 -10.55 -4.92 -23.65
CA ALA A 393 -9.46 -5.27 -24.56
C ALA A 393 -8.07 -5.08 -23.93
N SER A 394 -7.91 -4.10 -23.04
CA SER A 394 -6.65 -3.83 -22.35
C SER A 394 -6.47 -4.70 -21.11
N ASP A 395 -5.38 -5.45 -21.07
CA ASP A 395 -4.90 -6.17 -19.89
C ASP A 395 -4.71 -5.24 -18.68
N TRP A 396 -4.37 -3.96 -18.93
CA TRP A 396 -4.20 -2.98 -17.86
C TRP A 396 -5.54 -2.63 -17.20
N VAL A 397 -6.59 -2.40 -17.98
CA VAL A 397 -7.93 -2.14 -17.45
C VAL A 397 -8.43 -3.36 -16.69
N ARG A 398 -8.36 -4.56 -17.29
CA ARG A 398 -8.83 -5.79 -16.64
C ARG A 398 -8.17 -6.04 -15.28
N ARG A 399 -6.87 -5.79 -15.14
CA ARG A 399 -6.18 -5.91 -13.83
C ARG A 399 -6.76 -4.99 -12.77
N ASN A 400 -6.97 -3.71 -13.12
CA ASN A 400 -7.58 -2.73 -12.20
C ASN A 400 -9.00 -3.14 -11.82
N VAL A 401 -9.77 -3.66 -12.78
CA VAL A 401 -11.15 -4.12 -12.56
C VAL A 401 -11.19 -5.30 -11.60
N VAL A 402 -10.35 -6.32 -11.80
CA VAL A 402 -10.29 -7.50 -10.91
C VAL A 402 -9.89 -7.08 -9.48
N GLU A 403 -8.94 -6.16 -9.36
CA GLU A 403 -8.55 -5.64 -8.04
C GLU A 403 -9.69 -4.88 -7.38
N ALA A 404 -10.35 -3.97 -8.12
CA ALA A 404 -11.46 -3.17 -7.63
C ALA A 404 -12.61 -4.04 -7.10
N LEU A 405 -12.99 -5.07 -7.86
CA LEU A 405 -13.98 -6.07 -7.43
C LEU A 405 -13.61 -6.73 -6.10
N GLY A 406 -12.33 -7.10 -5.93
CA GLY A 406 -11.84 -7.67 -4.67
C GLY A 406 -11.79 -6.67 -3.50
N MET A 407 -11.69 -5.36 -3.77
CA MET A 407 -11.65 -4.31 -2.74
C MET A 407 -13.04 -3.82 -2.33
N ILE A 408 -14.01 -3.83 -3.24
CA ILE A 408 -15.40 -3.42 -2.97
C ILE A 408 -16.10 -4.46 -2.06
N MET A 409 -15.75 -5.74 -2.20
CA MET A 409 -16.24 -6.88 -1.40
C MET A 409 -17.75 -7.19 -1.47
N GLU A 410 -18.58 -6.32 -2.04
CA GLU A 410 -20.04 -6.47 -2.09
C GLU A 410 -20.65 -6.05 -3.45
N PRO A 411 -21.60 -6.82 -4.03
CA PRO A 411 -22.12 -8.11 -3.55
C PRO A 411 -21.19 -9.29 -3.86
N ALA A 412 -20.95 -10.15 -2.88
CA ALA A 412 -20.08 -11.32 -3.04
C ALA A 412 -20.63 -12.36 -4.03
N ASP A 413 -21.95 -12.58 -4.05
CA ASP A 413 -22.60 -13.61 -4.88
C ASP A 413 -22.41 -13.40 -6.39
N GLU A 414 -22.23 -12.15 -6.84
CA GLU A 414 -21.94 -11.82 -8.24
C GLU A 414 -20.43 -11.71 -8.48
N THR A 415 -19.71 -11.14 -7.51
CA THR A 415 -18.30 -10.79 -7.65
C THR A 415 -17.39 -12.01 -7.59
N VAL A 416 -17.64 -12.93 -6.65
CA VAL A 416 -16.78 -14.10 -6.43
C VAL A 416 -16.76 -15.03 -7.66
N PRO A 417 -17.91 -15.42 -8.25
CA PRO A 417 -17.90 -16.23 -9.47
C PRO A 417 -17.14 -15.58 -10.63
N ALA A 418 -17.28 -14.26 -10.81
CA ALA A 418 -16.60 -13.52 -11.88
C ALA A 418 -15.07 -13.53 -11.71
N ILE A 419 -14.58 -13.36 -10.47
CA ILE A 419 -13.13 -13.42 -10.20
C ILE A 419 -12.60 -14.86 -10.34
N VAL A 420 -13.35 -15.87 -9.87
CA VAL A 420 -12.98 -17.30 -10.05
C VAL A 420 -12.84 -17.64 -11.52
N GLN A 421 -13.81 -17.26 -12.35
CA GLN A 421 -13.73 -17.46 -13.80
C GLN A 421 -12.49 -16.77 -14.39
N THR A 422 -12.24 -15.52 -14.01
CA THR A 422 -11.07 -14.76 -14.48
C THR A 422 -9.75 -15.44 -14.12
N LEU A 423 -9.63 -15.98 -12.90
CA LEU A 423 -8.45 -16.74 -12.46
C LEU A 423 -8.24 -17.99 -13.33
N VAL A 424 -9.27 -18.80 -13.50
CA VAL A 424 -9.21 -20.06 -14.26
C VAL A 424 -8.83 -19.80 -15.71
N GLU A 425 -9.47 -18.83 -16.37
CA GLU A 425 -9.18 -18.46 -17.76
C GLU A 425 -7.75 -17.93 -17.92
N ALA A 426 -7.27 -17.09 -16.99
CA ALA A 426 -5.92 -16.56 -17.03
C ALA A 426 -4.84 -17.66 -16.86
N VAL A 427 -5.07 -18.65 -15.99
CA VAL A 427 -4.16 -19.80 -15.82
C VAL A 427 -4.20 -20.72 -17.04
N ALA A 428 -5.38 -20.94 -17.64
CA ALA A 428 -5.52 -21.72 -18.85
C ALA A 428 -4.79 -21.07 -20.04
N LYS A 429 -4.93 -19.74 -20.20
CA LYS A 429 -4.23 -18.96 -21.24
C LYS A 429 -2.71 -19.06 -21.10
N GLU A 430 -2.19 -18.93 -19.88
CA GLU A 430 -0.77 -19.10 -19.57
C GLU A 430 -0.24 -20.49 -19.99
N SER A 431 -1.05 -21.54 -19.81
CA SER A 431 -0.69 -22.90 -20.19
C SER A 431 -0.66 -23.10 -21.71
N ALA A 432 -1.53 -22.42 -22.44
CA ALA A 432 -1.65 -22.49 -23.90
C ALA A 432 -0.58 -21.67 -24.63
N THR A 433 -0.13 -20.55 -24.06
CA THR A 433 0.95 -19.73 -24.65
C THR A 433 2.32 -20.36 -24.36
N GLY A 434 3.06 -20.68 -25.42
CA GLY A 434 4.50 -20.97 -25.32
C GLY A 434 5.26 -19.78 -24.74
N THR A 435 6.38 -20.02 -24.09
CA THR A 435 7.22 -19.04 -23.38
C THR A 435 7.69 -17.91 -24.29
N GLU A 436 6.92 -16.82 -24.41
CA GLU A 436 7.41 -15.55 -24.95
C GLU A 436 7.02 -14.42 -24.02
N SER A 437 8.01 -13.90 -23.28
CA SER A 437 7.88 -12.66 -22.52
C SER A 437 8.04 -11.48 -23.49
N VAL A 438 6.94 -10.80 -23.80
CA VAL A 438 7.02 -9.52 -24.51
C VAL A 438 7.27 -8.42 -23.49
N SER A 439 8.51 -7.92 -23.44
CA SER A 439 8.88 -6.74 -22.65
C SER A 439 8.38 -5.48 -23.36
N THR A 440 7.40 -4.80 -22.79
CA THR A 440 6.95 -3.47 -23.25
C THR A 440 7.54 -2.41 -22.32
N GLY A 441 8.53 -1.67 -22.81
CA GLY A 441 9.36 -0.72 -22.07
C GLY A 441 8.67 0.56 -21.57
N SER A 442 7.65 0.44 -20.71
CA SER A 442 7.14 1.55 -19.91
C SER A 442 7.28 1.23 -18.43
N TYR A 443 7.60 2.24 -17.62
CA TYR A 443 7.86 2.13 -16.17
C TYR A 443 6.71 1.46 -15.39
N VAL A 444 5.48 1.52 -15.92
CA VAL A 444 4.28 0.85 -15.36
C VAL A 444 4.25 -0.67 -15.62
N TYR A 445 5.03 -1.15 -16.59
CA TYR A 445 5.12 -2.57 -16.96
C TYR A 445 6.25 -3.32 -16.26
N ASN A 446 7.05 -2.64 -15.44
CA ASN A 446 8.36 -3.10 -14.95
C ASN A 446 8.29 -4.13 -13.79
N GLN A 447 7.46 -5.14 -13.98
CA GLN A 447 7.29 -6.32 -13.13
C GLN A 447 7.41 -7.57 -14.00
N GLU A 448 8.47 -7.68 -14.79
CA GLU A 448 8.70 -8.83 -15.68
C GLU A 448 8.72 -10.18 -14.92
N TYR A 449 8.99 -10.13 -13.61
CA TYR A 449 8.94 -11.26 -12.71
C TYR A 449 7.51 -11.70 -12.32
N ILE A 450 6.47 -10.91 -12.63
CA ILE A 450 5.06 -11.30 -12.56
C ILE A 450 4.62 -11.63 -13.98
N THR A 451 4.60 -12.93 -14.27
CA THR A 451 4.37 -13.47 -15.60
C THR A 451 2.89 -13.62 -15.93
N ASN A 452 2.04 -13.81 -14.91
CA ASN A 452 0.58 -13.87 -15.07
C ASN A 452 -0.11 -12.82 -14.19
N LYS A 453 -0.10 -11.58 -14.65
CA LYS A 453 -0.58 -10.44 -13.84
C LYS A 453 -2.08 -10.48 -13.57
N ILE A 454 -2.89 -11.05 -14.46
CA ILE A 454 -4.34 -11.21 -14.26
C ILE A 454 -4.60 -12.28 -13.19
N ALA A 455 -4.00 -13.47 -13.32
CA ALA A 455 -4.20 -14.55 -12.34
C ALA A 455 -3.68 -14.15 -10.96
N TYR A 456 -2.55 -13.45 -10.89
CA TYR A 456 -2.01 -12.89 -9.66
C TYR A 456 -3.01 -11.96 -8.96
N THR A 457 -3.55 -10.99 -9.69
CA THR A 457 -4.54 -10.05 -9.15
C THR A 457 -5.85 -10.75 -8.78
N ALA A 458 -6.31 -11.73 -9.56
CA ALA A 458 -7.52 -12.49 -9.25
C ALA A 458 -7.35 -13.33 -7.97
N ALA A 459 -6.22 -14.00 -7.78
CA ALA A 459 -5.93 -14.75 -6.56
C ALA A 459 -5.83 -13.83 -5.33
N LEU A 460 -5.23 -12.63 -5.46
CA LEU A 460 -5.25 -11.62 -4.40
C LEU A 460 -6.67 -11.16 -4.07
N SER A 461 -7.48 -10.88 -5.08
CA SER A 461 -8.88 -10.48 -4.88
C SER A 461 -9.68 -11.58 -4.19
N LEU A 462 -9.47 -12.86 -4.53
CA LEU A 462 -10.09 -13.98 -3.81
C LEU A 462 -9.59 -14.15 -2.37
N LEU A 463 -8.33 -13.78 -2.07
CA LEU A 463 -7.88 -13.71 -0.68
C LEU A 463 -8.66 -12.67 0.14
N ARG A 464 -9.14 -11.59 -0.49
CA ARG A 464 -9.99 -10.56 0.15
C ARG A 464 -11.45 -11.02 0.27
N ILE A 465 -12.09 -11.35 -0.85
CA ILE A 465 -13.55 -11.57 -0.92
C ILE A 465 -13.97 -13.05 -0.88
N GLY A 466 -13.08 -14.00 -1.21
CA GLY A 466 -13.46 -15.39 -1.51
C GLY A 466 -14.18 -16.12 -0.38
N ARG A 467 -13.91 -15.76 0.89
CA ARG A 467 -14.60 -16.31 2.08
C ARG A 467 -16.08 -15.94 2.17
N HIS A 468 -16.54 -14.96 1.37
CA HIS A 468 -17.90 -14.46 1.34
C HIS A 468 -18.74 -15.09 0.22
N GLY A 469 -18.15 -15.89 -0.68
CA GLY A 469 -18.86 -16.60 -1.73
C GLY A 469 -19.03 -18.10 -1.46
N ASP A 470 -19.41 -18.86 -2.50
CA ASP A 470 -19.49 -20.33 -2.43
C ASP A 470 -18.07 -20.93 -2.24
N PRO A 471 -17.79 -21.58 -1.09
CA PRO A 471 -16.47 -22.11 -0.80
C PRO A 471 -16.02 -23.17 -1.80
N GLU A 472 -16.92 -23.99 -2.34
CA GLU A 472 -16.55 -25.06 -3.27
C GLU A 472 -16.08 -24.49 -4.61
N LEU A 473 -16.84 -23.52 -5.15
CA LEU A 473 -16.47 -22.78 -6.36
C LEU A 473 -15.12 -22.07 -6.21
N VAL A 474 -14.90 -21.41 -5.07
CA VAL A 474 -13.64 -20.70 -4.82
C VAL A 474 -12.48 -21.68 -4.71
N ILE A 475 -12.64 -22.80 -4.01
CA ILE A 475 -11.60 -23.83 -3.89
C ILE A 475 -11.24 -24.41 -5.26
N ASP A 476 -12.22 -24.67 -6.13
CA ASP A 476 -11.97 -25.11 -7.52
C ASP A 476 -11.10 -24.11 -8.29
N GLY A 477 -11.44 -22.81 -8.22
CA GLY A 477 -10.65 -21.75 -8.85
C GLY A 477 -9.23 -21.64 -8.29
N LEU A 478 -9.08 -21.73 -6.97
CA LEU A 478 -7.78 -21.61 -6.30
C LEU A 478 -6.90 -22.85 -6.54
N GLU A 479 -7.46 -24.05 -6.67
CA GLU A 479 -6.70 -25.24 -7.06
C GLU A 479 -6.09 -25.07 -8.47
N ALA A 480 -6.82 -24.43 -9.40
CA ALA A 480 -6.25 -24.03 -10.69
C ALA A 480 -5.14 -22.97 -10.52
N GLY A 481 -5.35 -21.97 -9.66
CA GLY A 481 -4.33 -20.97 -9.32
C GLY A 481 -3.01 -21.56 -8.81
N LEU A 482 -3.06 -22.64 -8.03
CA LEU A 482 -1.88 -23.38 -7.57
C LEU A 482 -1.06 -24.04 -8.71
N GLN A 483 -1.63 -24.18 -9.92
CA GLN A 483 -0.96 -24.72 -11.11
C GLN A 483 -0.34 -23.64 -12.01
N SER A 484 -0.55 -22.35 -11.72
CA SER A 484 0.06 -21.26 -12.49
C SER A 484 1.59 -21.36 -12.50
N ARG A 485 2.26 -20.97 -13.60
CA ARG A 485 3.73 -20.86 -13.64
C ARG A 485 4.20 -19.62 -12.89
N ASP A 486 3.35 -18.61 -12.78
CA ASP A 486 3.58 -17.43 -11.95
C ASP A 486 3.61 -17.76 -10.45
N ARG A 487 4.74 -17.43 -9.81
CA ARG A 487 4.97 -17.76 -8.40
C ARG A 487 4.06 -17.01 -7.43
N TYR A 488 3.62 -15.80 -7.79
CA TYR A 488 2.80 -15.00 -6.89
C TYR A 488 1.33 -15.36 -6.99
N THR A 489 0.87 -15.77 -8.17
CA THR A 489 -0.45 -16.42 -8.35
C THR A 489 -0.57 -17.63 -7.43
N ARG A 490 0.42 -18.53 -7.44
CA ARG A 490 0.43 -19.70 -6.54
C ARG A 490 0.44 -19.29 -5.07
N ALA A 491 1.22 -18.27 -4.72
CA ALA A 491 1.31 -17.80 -3.34
C ALA A 491 -0.05 -17.28 -2.85
N TYR A 492 -0.72 -16.40 -3.59
CA TYR A 492 -2.04 -15.93 -3.17
C TYR A 492 -3.11 -17.01 -3.20
N ALA A 493 -3.03 -17.95 -4.15
CA ALA A 493 -3.96 -19.09 -4.16
C ALA A 493 -3.81 -19.92 -2.88
N PHE A 494 -2.58 -20.18 -2.45
CA PHE A 494 -2.27 -20.87 -1.20
C PHE A 494 -2.82 -20.12 0.03
N GLU A 495 -2.65 -18.80 0.06
CA GLU A 495 -3.11 -17.98 1.19
C GLU A 495 -4.62 -17.86 1.24
N ALA A 496 -5.29 -17.71 0.10
CA ALA A 496 -6.75 -17.69 0.02
C ALA A 496 -7.35 -19.02 0.50
N LEU A 497 -6.78 -20.15 0.10
CA LEU A 497 -7.16 -21.48 0.63
C LEU A 497 -6.92 -21.58 2.14
N THR A 498 -5.82 -20.99 2.63
CA THR A 498 -5.49 -20.95 4.07
C THR A 498 -6.50 -20.14 4.86
N ALA A 499 -7.00 -19.04 4.30
CA ALA A 499 -8.04 -18.20 4.90
C ALA A 499 -9.42 -18.89 4.89
N ILE A 500 -9.79 -19.59 3.82
CA ILE A 500 -11.06 -20.33 3.70
C ILE A 500 -11.12 -21.51 4.67
N ARG A 501 -10.04 -22.29 4.74
CA ARG A 501 -9.80 -23.33 5.76
C ARG A 501 -10.90 -24.38 5.97
N THR A 502 -11.70 -24.67 4.94
CA THR A 502 -12.62 -25.84 4.97
C THR A 502 -11.80 -27.14 4.91
N PRO A 503 -12.38 -28.31 5.27
CA PRO A 503 -11.69 -29.60 5.14
C PRO A 503 -11.13 -29.83 3.73
N ARG A 504 -11.90 -29.49 2.69
CA ARG A 504 -11.47 -29.58 1.29
C ARG A 504 -10.29 -28.64 1.01
N ALA A 505 -10.33 -27.39 1.46
CA ALA A 505 -9.22 -26.45 1.29
C ALA A 505 -7.94 -26.96 1.96
N VAL A 506 -8.05 -27.53 3.17
CA VAL A 506 -6.93 -28.15 3.89
C VAL A 506 -6.35 -29.34 3.12
N ASP A 507 -7.19 -30.21 2.55
CA ASP A 507 -6.74 -31.34 1.74
C ASP A 507 -5.97 -30.89 0.48
N VAL A 508 -6.47 -29.86 -0.22
CA VAL A 508 -5.78 -29.25 -1.37
C VAL A 508 -4.42 -28.68 -0.94
N LEU A 509 -4.37 -27.95 0.17
CA LEU A 509 -3.11 -27.40 0.71
C LEU A 509 -2.10 -28.49 1.08
N ILE A 510 -2.53 -29.57 1.74
CA ILE A 510 -1.66 -30.69 2.12
C ILE A 510 -1.08 -31.36 0.86
N LYS A 511 -1.90 -31.60 -0.16
CA LYS A 511 -1.46 -32.17 -1.44
C LYS A 511 -0.43 -31.28 -2.12
N HIS A 512 -0.66 -29.97 -2.17
CA HIS A 512 0.27 -29.00 -2.75
C HIS A 512 1.58 -28.91 -1.95
N TYR A 513 1.50 -28.74 -0.63
CA TYR A 513 2.67 -28.55 0.25
C TYR A 513 3.62 -29.74 0.25
N ARG A 514 3.10 -30.98 0.19
CA ARG A 514 3.94 -32.19 0.14
C ARG A 514 4.92 -32.18 -1.03
N ALA A 515 4.54 -31.61 -2.18
CA ALA A 515 5.41 -31.51 -3.35
C ALA A 515 6.35 -30.29 -3.30
N ALA A 516 6.08 -29.31 -2.44
CA ALA A 516 6.81 -28.05 -2.35
C ALA A 516 7.73 -27.94 -1.12
N ARG A 517 7.86 -29.00 -0.32
CA ARG A 517 8.63 -28.98 0.94
C ARG A 517 10.13 -28.74 0.70
N TRP A 518 10.68 -27.73 1.36
CA TRP A 518 12.12 -27.49 1.49
C TRP A 518 12.59 -27.97 2.86
N CYS A 519 13.67 -28.75 2.93
CA CYS A 519 14.36 -29.09 4.17
C CYS A 519 15.53 -28.11 4.45
N PRO A 520 15.47 -27.26 5.48
CA PRO A 520 16.52 -26.28 5.75
C PRO A 520 17.87 -26.93 6.11
N ASP A 521 17.85 -28.19 6.54
CA ASP A 521 19.03 -28.96 6.92
C ASP A 521 19.66 -29.72 5.73
N THR A 522 19.06 -29.67 4.55
CA THR A 522 19.61 -30.31 3.35
C THR A 522 20.52 -29.34 2.58
N HIS A 523 21.82 -29.43 2.84
CA HIS A 523 22.89 -28.65 2.20
C HIS A 523 24.08 -29.56 1.86
N LYS A 524 25.07 -29.06 1.10
CA LYS A 524 26.21 -29.84 0.57
C LYS A 524 26.98 -30.68 1.60
N GLU A 525 26.99 -30.27 2.87
CA GLU A 525 27.69 -30.97 3.97
C GLU A 525 26.80 -31.98 4.70
N SER A 526 25.48 -31.90 4.51
CA SER A 526 24.44 -32.72 5.15
C SER A 526 23.72 -33.62 4.12
N THR A 527 24.10 -33.55 2.85
CA THR A 527 23.68 -34.50 1.83
C THR A 527 24.26 -35.87 2.14
N PHE A 528 23.40 -36.89 2.14
CA PHE A 528 23.76 -38.32 2.25
C PHE A 528 24.92 -38.72 1.36
#